data_AF-A0A0X3PB64-F1
#
_entry.id   AF-A0A0X3PB64-F1
#
_cell.length_a   1.000
_cell.length_b   1.000
_cell.length_c   1.000
_cell.angle_alpha   90.00
_cell.angle_beta   90.00
_cell.angle_gamma   90.00
#
_symmetry.space_group_name_H-M   'P 1'
#
loop_
_entity.id
_entity.type
_entity.pdbx_description
1 polymer ?
#
loop_
_entity_poly.entity_id
_entity_poly.type
_entity_poly.pdbx_seq_one_letter_code
_entity_poly.pdbx_strand_id
1 'polypeptide(L)'
;MLSGTDVVLTMSYALFAFGLIVPPDVLLASGLTLENLFHRWLGSEEISFVTYHLRRTIMVRLVAGFLPLGYFLFMMFFASTSLATYLLGGIGLSLSLALVIFTHVCTVWYARGTWEGHPTVRNLCEIVKRVQETPPTEGDPPELELLRSLSSWQSVASHIDAECRRLEKFTAYSGRGLISSWPGRRFLVTNSWILFSHASTFKPIFQFMGRLCAMVVDSQTLLDTQTTTMSGHPAGENLGTQTMATVRIVDSENGLCQLSVVIPVGDLEELRTYLQFPLIVAQGVVLEPTIVQQFLTAFLRLVAENPTVRPPADMVRILC
;
A
#
# COMPACT_ATOMS: atom_id res chain seq x y z
N MET A 1 -35.34 23.25 9.69
CA MET A 1 -33.98 23.17 10.27
C MET A 1 -33.79 21.74 10.78
N LEU A 2 -32.66 21.10 10.49
CA LEU A 2 -32.36 19.78 11.10
C LEU A 2 -32.29 19.95 12.63
N SER A 3 -32.87 19.01 13.37
CA SER A 3 -32.73 18.98 14.83
C SER A 3 -31.27 18.72 15.21
N GLY A 4 -30.84 19.17 16.40
CA GLY A 4 -29.52 18.83 16.93
C GLY A 4 -29.29 17.31 17.01
N THR A 5 -30.36 16.53 17.22
CA THR A 5 -30.33 15.06 17.18
C THR A 5 -30.03 14.52 15.79
N ASP A 6 -30.63 15.10 14.75
CA ASP A 6 -30.44 14.66 13.37
C ASP A 6 -28.99 14.90 12.92
N VAL A 7 -28.37 16.00 13.36
CA VAL A 7 -26.95 16.30 13.11
C VAL A 7 -26.05 15.24 13.76
N VAL A 8 -26.30 14.85 15.01
CA VAL A 8 -25.52 13.81 15.69
C VAL A 8 -25.66 12.47 14.99
N LEU A 9 -26.86 12.10 14.54
CA LEU A 9 -27.11 10.88 13.79
C LEU A 9 -26.36 10.87 12.45
N THR A 10 -26.42 11.96 11.69
CA THR A 10 -25.70 12.09 10.43
C THR A 10 -24.19 12.02 10.62
N MET A 11 -23.63 12.70 11.63
CA MET A 11 -22.20 12.64 11.94
C MET A 11 -21.77 11.24 12.39
N SER A 12 -22.57 10.57 13.21
CA SER A 12 -22.29 9.20 13.64
C SER A 12 -22.27 8.23 12.46
N TYR A 13 -23.23 8.35 11.54
CA TYR A 13 -23.26 7.54 10.32
C TYR A 13 -22.08 7.86 9.40
N ALA A 14 -21.70 9.13 9.26
CA ALA A 14 -20.57 9.54 8.45
C ALA A 14 -19.25 8.96 8.98
N LEU A 15 -19.04 8.98 10.30
CA LEU A 15 -17.88 8.36 10.95
C LEU A 15 -17.86 6.84 10.73
N PHE A 16 -19.02 6.18 10.85
CA PHE A 16 -19.15 4.75 10.54
C PHE A 16 -18.81 4.44 9.07
N ALA A 17 -19.39 5.18 8.13
CA ALA A 17 -19.15 5.02 6.69
C ALA A 17 -17.68 5.26 6.31
N PHE A 18 -17.06 6.29 6.90
CA PHE A 18 -15.64 6.59 6.70
C PHE A 18 -14.77 5.47 7.25
N GLY A 19 -15.01 5.02 8.49
CA GLY A 19 -14.27 3.93 9.10
C GLY A 19 -14.45 2.58 8.39
N LEU A 20 -15.55 2.39 7.66
CA LEU A 20 -15.76 1.16 6.89
C LEU A 20 -14.99 1.14 5.56
N ILE A 21 -14.92 2.26 4.84
CA ILE A 21 -14.21 2.35 3.54
C ILE A 21 -12.71 2.61 3.73
N VAL A 22 -12.38 3.52 4.65
CA VAL A 22 -11.02 3.97 4.96
C VAL A 22 -10.82 3.77 6.47
N PRO A 23 -10.59 2.52 6.92
CA PRO A 23 -10.48 2.23 8.34
C PRO A 23 -9.32 3.02 8.96
N PRO A 24 -9.55 3.74 10.07
CA PRO A 24 -8.46 4.32 10.85
C PRO A 24 -7.67 3.19 11.53
N ASP A 25 -6.45 3.50 11.97
CA ASP A 25 -5.53 2.49 12.53
C ASP A 25 -6.10 1.72 13.71
N VAL A 26 -6.94 2.35 14.53
CA VAL A 26 -7.61 1.69 15.66
C VAL A 26 -8.52 0.54 15.17
N LEU A 27 -9.22 0.74 14.04
CA LEU A 27 -10.03 -0.31 13.42
C LEU A 27 -9.15 -1.37 12.74
N LEU A 28 -8.04 -0.96 12.13
CA LEU A 28 -7.07 -1.89 11.54
C LEU A 28 -6.43 -2.79 12.60
N ALA A 29 -5.99 -2.22 13.72
CA ALA A 29 -5.37 -2.92 14.84
C ALA A 29 -6.33 -3.88 15.55
N SER A 30 -7.62 -3.53 15.63
CA SER A 30 -8.66 -4.43 16.15
C SER A 30 -9.11 -5.49 15.14
N GLY A 31 -8.64 -5.43 13.88
CA GLY A 31 -9.04 -6.33 12.81
C GLY A 31 -10.45 -6.08 12.27
N LEU A 32 -11.09 -4.95 12.62
CA LEU A 32 -12.41 -4.58 12.12
C LEU A 32 -12.30 -3.95 10.72
N THR A 33 -12.01 -4.80 9.73
CA THR A 33 -11.83 -4.42 8.33
C THR A 33 -12.80 -5.17 7.43
N LEU A 34 -13.15 -4.57 6.29
CA LEU A 34 -13.98 -5.25 5.28
C LEU A 34 -13.32 -6.55 4.80
N GLU A 35 -12.00 -6.55 4.69
CA GLU A 35 -11.22 -7.71 4.29
C GLU A 35 -11.38 -8.89 5.26
N ASN A 36 -11.41 -8.62 6.57
CA ASN A 36 -11.63 -9.65 7.59
C ASN A 36 -13.10 -10.11 7.67
N LEU A 37 -14.05 -9.18 7.54
CA LEU A 37 -15.49 -9.49 7.49
C LEU A 37 -15.83 -10.44 6.33
N PHE A 38 -15.19 -10.26 5.18
CA PHE A 38 -15.42 -11.06 3.97
C PHE A 38 -14.26 -12.03 3.65
N HIS A 39 -13.43 -12.39 4.63
CA HIS A 39 -12.23 -13.21 4.41
C HIS A 39 -12.49 -14.50 3.62
N ARG A 40 -13.63 -15.19 3.88
CA ARG A 40 -14.03 -16.40 3.16
C ARG A 40 -14.23 -16.18 1.66
N TRP A 41 -14.71 -15.00 1.28
CA TRP A 41 -14.98 -14.66 -0.12
C TRP A 41 -13.73 -14.12 -0.82
N LEU A 42 -12.97 -13.25 -0.15
CA LEU A 42 -11.71 -12.74 -0.70
C LEU A 42 -10.66 -13.84 -0.87
N GLY A 43 -10.57 -14.78 0.08
CA GLY A 43 -9.48 -15.75 0.15
C GLY A 43 -8.19 -15.12 0.69
N SER A 44 -7.05 -15.71 0.33
CA SER A 44 -5.73 -15.22 0.75
C SER A 44 -5.07 -14.39 -0.36
N GLU A 45 -4.64 -13.17 0.00
CA GLU A 45 -3.85 -12.29 -0.88
C GLU A 45 -2.53 -12.95 -1.30
N GLU A 46 -1.90 -13.74 -0.42
CA GLU A 46 -0.60 -14.36 -0.68
C GLU A 46 -0.68 -15.50 -1.70
N ILE A 47 -1.84 -16.15 -1.82
CA ILE A 47 -2.04 -17.28 -2.73
C ILE A 47 -2.50 -16.80 -4.11
N SER A 48 -3.39 -15.83 -4.16
CA SER A 48 -3.99 -15.35 -5.41
C SER A 48 -4.12 -13.83 -5.38
N PHE A 49 -2.98 -13.14 -5.45
CA PHE A 49 -2.89 -11.68 -5.33
C PHE A 49 -3.83 -10.98 -6.32
N VAL A 50 -3.77 -11.31 -7.61
CA VAL A 50 -4.56 -10.61 -8.62
C VAL A 50 -6.05 -10.85 -8.40
N THR A 51 -6.45 -12.10 -8.22
CA THR A 51 -7.85 -12.48 -8.00
C THR A 51 -8.39 -11.88 -6.69
N TYR A 52 -7.59 -11.86 -5.64
CA TYR A 52 -7.93 -11.24 -4.36
C TYR A 52 -8.28 -9.77 -4.54
N HIS A 53 -7.46 -8.99 -5.25
CA HIS A 53 -7.71 -7.56 -5.47
C HIS A 53 -8.88 -7.29 -6.42
N LEU A 54 -9.11 -8.16 -7.42
CA LEU A 54 -10.30 -8.08 -8.28
C LEU A 54 -11.60 -8.31 -7.48
N ARG A 55 -11.61 -9.33 -6.61
CA ARG A 55 -12.72 -9.56 -5.67
C ARG A 55 -12.86 -8.38 -4.73
N ARG A 56 -11.79 -7.94 -4.08
CA ARG A 56 -11.80 -6.80 -3.17
C ARG A 56 -12.40 -5.55 -3.81
N THR A 57 -12.13 -5.27 -5.08
CA THR A 57 -12.77 -4.17 -5.81
C THR A 57 -14.28 -4.30 -5.88
N ILE A 58 -14.80 -5.47 -6.23
CA ILE A 58 -16.25 -5.72 -6.25
C ILE A 58 -16.85 -5.49 -4.86
N MET A 59 -16.25 -6.06 -3.81
CA MET A 59 -16.76 -5.90 -2.44
C MET A 59 -16.79 -4.44 -2.00
N VAL A 60 -15.66 -3.73 -2.11
CA VAL A 60 -15.58 -2.33 -1.66
C VAL A 60 -16.55 -1.46 -2.44
N ARG A 61 -16.71 -1.67 -3.75
CA ARG A 61 -17.67 -0.91 -4.57
C ARG A 61 -19.12 -1.21 -4.20
N LEU A 62 -19.47 -2.46 -3.93
CA LEU A 62 -20.82 -2.81 -3.48
C LEU A 62 -21.09 -2.18 -2.13
N VAL A 63 -20.21 -2.39 -1.13
CA VAL A 63 -20.35 -1.79 0.20
C VAL A 63 -20.49 -0.28 0.11
N ALA A 64 -19.62 0.40 -0.65
CA ALA A 64 -19.69 1.84 -0.86
C ALA A 64 -20.99 2.28 -1.56
N GLY A 65 -21.50 1.50 -2.51
CA GLY A 65 -22.78 1.75 -3.18
C GLY A 65 -23.98 1.60 -2.24
N PHE A 66 -23.91 0.68 -1.26
CA PHE A 66 -24.96 0.46 -0.27
C PHE A 66 -24.95 1.49 0.87
N LEU A 67 -23.84 2.18 1.14
CA LEU A 67 -23.77 3.16 2.24
C LEU A 67 -24.77 4.32 2.12
N PRO A 68 -24.96 4.98 0.96
CA PRO A 68 -26.00 6.00 0.83
C PRO A 68 -27.40 5.45 1.09
N LEU A 69 -27.70 4.22 0.66
CA LEU A 69 -28.99 3.59 0.91
C LEU A 69 -29.16 3.31 2.42
N GLY A 70 -28.12 2.78 3.05
CA GLY A 70 -28.07 2.56 4.49
C GLY A 70 -28.26 3.86 5.28
N TYR A 71 -27.70 4.98 4.83
CA TYR A 71 -27.88 6.28 5.45
C TYR A 71 -29.35 6.72 5.45
N PHE A 72 -30.01 6.67 4.29
CA PHE A 72 -31.40 7.11 4.20
C PHE A 72 -32.35 6.17 4.95
N LEU A 73 -32.09 4.86 4.95
CA LEU A 73 -32.82 3.92 5.81
C LEU A 73 -32.59 4.24 7.29
N PHE A 74 -31.35 4.45 7.71
CA PHE A 74 -31.01 4.83 9.09
C PHE A 74 -31.74 6.11 9.52
N MET A 75 -31.69 7.16 8.71
CA MET A 75 -32.41 8.40 9.00
C MET A 75 -33.94 8.19 9.01
N MET A 76 -34.50 7.33 8.16
CA MET A 76 -35.92 7.01 8.17
C MET A 76 -36.38 6.36 9.49
N PHE A 77 -35.53 5.54 10.11
CA PHE A 77 -35.86 4.86 11.38
C PHE A 77 -35.62 5.73 12.62
N PHE A 78 -34.59 6.58 12.61
CA PHE A 78 -34.11 7.26 13.82
C PHE A 78 -34.29 8.78 13.84
N ALA A 79 -34.53 9.44 12.70
CA ALA A 79 -34.61 10.90 12.64
C ALA A 79 -36.03 11.43 12.90
N SER A 80 -36.11 12.75 13.14
CA SER A 80 -37.38 13.43 13.39
C SER A 80 -38.32 13.44 12.17
N THR A 81 -39.61 13.18 12.42
CA THR A 81 -40.69 13.06 11.43
C THR A 81 -41.10 14.43 10.86
N SER A 82 -40.23 15.09 10.09
CA SER A 82 -40.56 16.33 9.38
C SER A 82 -40.90 16.08 7.91
N LEU A 83 -41.83 16.85 7.34
CA LEU A 83 -42.22 16.75 5.92
C LEU A 83 -41.02 16.90 4.96
N ALA A 84 -40.09 17.80 5.30
CA ALA A 84 -38.85 18.00 4.54
C ALA A 84 -37.95 16.76 4.62
N THR A 85 -37.86 16.11 5.78
CA THR A 85 -37.10 14.85 5.96
C THR A 85 -37.67 13.74 5.07
N TYR A 86 -38.99 13.66 4.91
CA TYR A 86 -39.63 12.65 4.06
C TYR A 86 -39.42 12.89 2.56
N LEU A 87 -39.59 14.12 2.08
CA LEU A 87 -39.40 14.45 0.66
C LEU A 87 -37.93 14.31 0.25
N LEU A 88 -37.01 14.83 1.06
CA LEU A 88 -35.56 14.70 0.84
C LEU A 88 -35.12 13.24 1.00
N GLY A 89 -35.73 12.51 1.93
CA GLY A 89 -35.55 11.08 2.13
C GLY A 89 -36.01 10.25 0.93
N GLY A 90 -37.16 10.56 0.32
CA GLY A 90 -37.68 9.84 -0.85
C GLY A 90 -36.80 9.99 -2.10
N ILE A 91 -36.35 11.22 -2.39
CA ILE A 91 -35.39 11.48 -3.48
C ILE A 91 -34.03 10.83 -3.17
N GLY A 92 -33.58 10.93 -1.92
CA GLY A 92 -32.35 10.30 -1.45
C GLY A 92 -32.37 8.77 -1.59
N LEU A 93 -33.48 8.13 -1.20
CA LEU A 93 -33.69 6.70 -1.32
C LEU A 93 -33.68 6.26 -2.79
N SER A 94 -34.40 6.96 -3.67
CA SER A 94 -34.43 6.60 -5.10
C SER A 94 -33.05 6.74 -5.75
N LEU A 95 -32.31 7.82 -5.45
CA LEU A 95 -30.95 8.01 -5.95
C LEU A 95 -29.99 6.96 -5.41
N SER A 96 -30.11 6.62 -4.12
CA SER A 96 -29.28 5.58 -3.51
C SER A 96 -29.56 4.18 -4.08
N LEU A 97 -30.83 3.88 -4.38
CA LEU A 97 -31.21 2.62 -5.04
C LEU A 97 -30.67 2.58 -6.48
N ALA A 98 -30.75 3.69 -7.21
CA ALA A 98 -30.13 3.79 -8.54
C ALA A 98 -28.61 3.58 -8.48
N LEU A 99 -27.93 4.09 -7.45
CA LEU A 99 -26.50 3.86 -7.24
C LEU A 99 -26.18 2.38 -6.92
N VAL A 100 -26.99 1.72 -6.10
CA VAL A 100 -26.86 0.28 -5.83
C VAL A 100 -27.04 -0.53 -7.12
N ILE A 101 -28.06 -0.22 -7.92
CA ILE A 101 -28.29 -0.88 -9.19
C ILE A 101 -27.10 -0.64 -10.14
N PHE A 102 -26.61 0.60 -10.24
CA PHE A 102 -25.47 0.94 -11.07
C PHE A 102 -24.21 0.18 -10.67
N THR A 103 -23.86 0.18 -9.38
CA THR A 103 -22.69 -0.57 -8.88
C THR A 103 -22.83 -2.07 -9.14
N HIS A 104 -24.02 -2.64 -8.92
CA HIS A 104 -24.30 -4.04 -9.24
C HIS A 104 -24.14 -4.33 -10.74
N VAL A 105 -24.71 -3.51 -11.62
CA VAL A 105 -24.57 -3.65 -13.08
C VAL A 105 -23.10 -3.59 -13.50
N CYS A 106 -22.32 -2.64 -12.97
CA CYS A 106 -20.88 -2.56 -13.24
C CYS A 106 -20.16 -3.84 -12.80
N THR A 107 -20.46 -4.39 -11.61
CA THR A 107 -19.82 -5.62 -11.14
C THR A 107 -20.15 -6.83 -12.01
N VAL A 108 -21.41 -6.98 -12.43
CA VAL A 108 -21.83 -8.04 -13.35
C VAL A 108 -21.18 -7.86 -14.72
N TRP A 109 -21.08 -6.63 -15.21
CA TRP A 109 -20.39 -6.32 -16.46
C TRP A 109 -18.91 -6.71 -16.40
N TYR A 110 -18.20 -6.35 -15.32
CA TYR A 110 -16.81 -6.78 -15.11
C TYR A 110 -16.68 -8.30 -15.09
N ALA A 111 -17.55 -8.98 -14.34
CA ALA A 111 -17.49 -10.43 -14.18
C ALA A 111 -17.81 -11.20 -15.48
N ARG A 112 -18.72 -10.69 -16.32
CA ARG A 112 -19.10 -11.32 -17.59
C ARG A 112 -18.20 -10.94 -18.76
N GLY A 113 -17.59 -9.75 -18.72
CA GLY A 113 -16.86 -9.14 -19.84
C GLY A 113 -15.34 -9.31 -19.79
N THR A 114 -14.82 -10.44 -19.31
CA THR A 114 -13.38 -10.74 -19.21
C THR A 114 -12.55 -9.82 -18.30
N TRP A 115 -13.20 -9.00 -17.46
CA TRP A 115 -12.57 -8.00 -16.59
C TRP A 115 -11.75 -6.90 -17.28
N GLU A 116 -11.69 -6.85 -18.61
CA GLU A 116 -10.82 -5.91 -19.36
C GLU A 116 -11.08 -4.43 -19.05
N GLY A 117 -12.32 -4.05 -18.72
CA GLY A 117 -12.62 -2.68 -18.31
C GLY A 117 -12.10 -2.30 -16.92
N HIS A 118 -11.62 -3.26 -16.12
CA HIS A 118 -11.14 -3.01 -14.77
C HIS A 118 -9.77 -2.32 -14.83
N PRO A 119 -9.52 -1.22 -14.08
CA PRO A 119 -8.28 -0.45 -14.20
C PRO A 119 -7.01 -1.28 -14.07
N THR A 120 -6.98 -2.24 -13.14
CA THR A 120 -5.85 -3.16 -12.97
C THR A 120 -5.66 -4.08 -14.17
N VAL A 121 -6.74 -4.64 -14.72
CA VAL A 121 -6.64 -5.56 -15.87
C VAL A 121 -6.23 -4.78 -17.11
N ARG A 122 -6.77 -3.57 -17.29
CA ARG A 122 -6.32 -2.66 -18.33
C ARG A 122 -4.82 -2.39 -18.25
N ASN A 123 -4.28 -2.10 -17.06
CA ASN A 123 -2.83 -1.93 -16.88
C ASN A 123 -2.06 -3.20 -17.26
N LEU A 124 -2.54 -4.38 -16.89
CA LEU A 124 -1.92 -5.66 -17.30
C LEU A 124 -1.96 -5.84 -18.82
N CYS A 125 -3.09 -5.58 -19.48
CA CYS A 125 -3.22 -5.63 -20.93
C CYS A 125 -2.28 -4.63 -21.61
N GLU A 126 -2.15 -3.41 -21.08
CA GLU A 126 -1.22 -2.40 -21.59
C GLU A 126 0.23 -2.86 -21.47
N ILE A 127 0.61 -3.54 -20.39
CA ILE A 127 1.94 -4.13 -20.22
C ILE A 127 2.17 -5.25 -21.25
N VAL A 128 1.23 -6.19 -21.38
CA VAL A 128 1.30 -7.28 -22.38
C VAL A 128 1.52 -6.70 -23.78
N LYS A 129 0.72 -5.70 -24.15
CA LYS A 129 0.81 -5.05 -25.46
C LYS A 129 2.18 -4.40 -25.67
N ARG A 130 2.67 -3.61 -24.70
CA ARG A 130 3.99 -2.94 -24.80
C ARG A 130 5.13 -3.94 -24.93
N VAL A 131 5.09 -5.02 -24.16
CA VAL A 131 6.14 -6.05 -24.18
C VAL A 131 6.16 -6.79 -25.54
N GLN A 132 5.00 -7.05 -26.14
CA GLN A 132 4.89 -7.65 -27.46
C GLN A 132 5.34 -6.73 -28.59
N GLU A 133 5.07 -5.42 -28.48
CA GLU A 133 5.48 -4.41 -29.46
C GLU A 133 6.99 -4.12 -29.40
N THR A 134 7.65 -4.44 -28.27
CA THR A 134 9.08 -4.20 -28.10
C THR A 134 9.89 -5.29 -28.81
N PRO A 135 10.72 -4.96 -29.83
CA PRO A 135 11.48 -5.95 -30.56
C PRO A 135 12.52 -6.65 -29.68
N PRO A 136 12.76 -7.96 -29.88
CA PRO A 136 13.79 -8.68 -29.14
C PRO A 136 15.16 -8.09 -29.46
N THR A 137 15.91 -7.76 -28.40
CA THR A 137 17.26 -7.22 -28.50
C THR A 137 18.25 -8.22 -27.91
N GLU A 138 19.44 -8.31 -28.50
CA GLU A 138 20.51 -9.18 -27.99
C GLU A 138 20.93 -8.71 -26.58
N GLY A 139 20.72 -9.57 -25.57
CA GLY A 139 20.97 -9.24 -24.16
C GLY A 139 19.73 -8.94 -23.32
N ASP A 140 18.52 -9.17 -23.86
CA ASP A 140 17.29 -9.09 -23.05
C ASP A 140 17.32 -10.07 -21.86
N PRO A 141 16.79 -9.66 -20.68
CA PRO A 141 16.72 -10.54 -19.53
C PRO A 141 15.73 -11.70 -19.78
N PRO A 142 15.98 -12.89 -19.21
CA PRO A 142 15.13 -14.07 -19.45
C PRO A 142 13.69 -13.86 -19.00
N GLU A 143 13.45 -13.02 -18.01
CA GLU A 143 12.12 -12.63 -17.54
C GLU A 143 11.32 -11.87 -18.60
N LEU A 144 11.97 -11.04 -19.42
CA LEU A 144 11.32 -10.29 -20.49
C LEU A 144 10.93 -11.22 -21.64
N GLU A 145 11.77 -12.20 -21.98
CA GLU A 145 11.44 -13.25 -22.96
C GLU A 145 10.27 -14.11 -22.50
N LEU A 146 10.29 -14.52 -21.23
CA LEU A 146 9.18 -15.26 -20.62
C LEU A 146 7.89 -14.45 -20.69
N LEU A 147 7.93 -13.16 -20.35
CA LEU A 147 6.74 -12.31 -20.40
C LEU A 147 6.21 -12.11 -21.82
N ARG A 148 7.08 -12.01 -22.85
CA ARG A 148 6.67 -11.98 -24.27
C ARG A 148 5.91 -13.23 -24.69
N SER A 149 6.27 -14.40 -24.12
CA SER A 149 5.55 -15.65 -24.39
C SER A 149 4.13 -15.66 -23.82
N LEU A 150 3.83 -14.79 -22.84
CA LEU A 150 2.52 -14.67 -22.23
C LEU A 150 1.63 -13.75 -23.09
N SER A 151 0.70 -14.35 -23.83
CA SER A 151 -0.18 -13.61 -24.75
C SER A 151 -1.41 -12.98 -24.10
N SER A 152 -1.75 -13.37 -22.87
CA SER A 152 -2.98 -12.97 -22.18
C SER A 152 -2.69 -12.32 -20.83
N TRP A 153 -3.55 -11.38 -20.41
CA TRP A 153 -3.43 -10.77 -19.08
C TRP A 153 -3.62 -11.80 -17.97
N GLN A 154 -4.39 -12.87 -18.21
CA GLN A 154 -4.57 -13.97 -17.26
C GLN A 154 -3.26 -14.74 -17.03
N SER A 155 -2.47 -14.94 -18.09
CA SER A 155 -1.14 -15.55 -17.99
C SER A 155 -0.17 -14.66 -17.22
N VAL A 156 -0.23 -13.34 -17.43
CA VAL A 156 0.56 -12.40 -16.61
C VAL A 156 0.09 -12.40 -15.17
N ALA A 157 -1.22 -12.47 -14.93
CA ALA A 157 -1.79 -12.55 -13.59
C ALA A 157 -1.35 -13.82 -12.85
N SER A 158 -1.31 -14.97 -13.52
CA SER A 158 -0.83 -16.22 -12.93
C SER A 158 0.68 -16.18 -12.64
N HIS A 159 1.46 -15.48 -13.47
CA HIS A 159 2.87 -15.24 -13.24
C HIS A 159 3.10 -14.34 -12.01
N ILE A 160 2.35 -13.24 -11.89
CA ILE A 160 2.35 -12.38 -10.69
C ILE A 160 1.96 -13.18 -9.44
N ASP A 161 0.88 -13.97 -9.50
CA ASP A 161 0.43 -14.81 -8.38
C ASP A 161 1.52 -15.82 -7.97
N ALA A 162 2.24 -16.40 -8.94
CA ALA A 162 3.34 -17.33 -8.66
C ALA A 162 4.53 -16.65 -7.96
N GLU A 163 4.89 -15.42 -8.37
CA GLU A 163 5.91 -14.63 -7.67
C GLU A 163 5.45 -14.18 -6.28
N CYS A 164 4.19 -13.77 -6.14
CA CYS A 164 3.63 -13.35 -4.85
C CYS A 164 3.59 -14.47 -3.81
N ARG A 165 3.53 -15.74 -4.24
CA ARG A 165 3.62 -16.91 -3.33
C ARG A 165 5.02 -17.16 -2.80
N ARG A 166 6.06 -16.62 -3.44
CA ARG A 166 7.45 -16.79 -2.97
C ARG A 166 7.66 -16.03 -1.67
N LEU A 167 8.54 -16.57 -0.83
CA LEU A 167 8.92 -15.93 0.44
C LEU A 167 9.82 -14.71 0.22
N GLU A 168 10.64 -14.76 -0.84
CA GLU A 168 11.55 -13.68 -1.22
C GLU A 168 10.78 -12.57 -1.94
N LYS A 169 10.23 -11.65 -1.16
CA LYS A 169 9.57 -10.44 -1.67
C LYS A 169 9.68 -9.34 -0.62
N PHE A 170 9.95 -8.13 -1.08
CA PHE A 170 9.86 -6.96 -0.24
C PHE A 170 8.40 -6.58 -0.06
N THR A 171 7.96 -6.38 1.19
CA THR A 171 6.66 -5.79 1.50
C THR A 171 6.88 -4.55 2.35
N ALA A 172 6.40 -3.41 1.87
CA ALA A 172 6.25 -2.22 2.69
C ALA A 172 4.80 -1.74 2.72
N TYR A 173 4.52 -0.89 3.71
CA TYR A 173 3.23 -0.26 3.90
C TYR A 173 3.36 1.21 3.56
N SER A 174 2.52 1.72 2.65
CA SER A 174 2.61 3.09 2.17
C SER A 174 1.65 4.00 2.95
N GLY A 175 2.20 5.01 3.65
CA GLY A 175 1.43 6.02 4.35
C GLY A 175 2.28 6.89 5.28
N ARG A 176 1.90 8.15 5.49
CA ARG A 176 2.54 9.05 6.48
C ARG A 176 2.28 8.53 7.90
N GLY A 177 3.14 7.66 8.42
CA GLY A 177 3.09 7.17 9.79
C GLY A 177 2.07 6.06 10.06
N LEU A 178 1.61 5.34 9.02
CA LEU A 178 0.65 4.23 9.18
C LEU A 178 1.37 2.91 8.84
N ILE A 179 1.70 2.13 9.86
CA ILE A 179 2.38 0.82 9.74
C ILE A 179 1.36 -0.32 9.56
N SER A 180 0.09 0.01 9.32
CA SER A 180 -0.97 -1.00 9.24
C SER A 180 -0.85 -1.84 7.97
N SER A 181 -0.89 -3.16 8.12
CA SER A 181 -0.81 -4.17 7.05
C SER A 181 -2.07 -4.25 6.17
N TRP A 182 -2.67 -3.11 5.84
CA TRP A 182 -3.94 -3.07 5.13
C TRP A 182 -3.74 -3.37 3.64
N PRO A 183 -4.44 -4.37 3.07
CA PRO A 183 -4.29 -4.75 1.66
C PRO A 183 -4.58 -3.60 0.68
N GLY A 184 -5.36 -2.59 1.09
CA GLY A 184 -5.67 -1.41 0.26
C GLY A 184 -4.54 -0.38 0.13
N ARG A 185 -3.42 -0.52 0.85
CA ARG A 185 -2.26 0.39 0.81
C ARG A 185 -0.93 -0.37 0.94
N ARG A 186 -0.78 -1.43 0.14
CA ARG A 186 0.39 -2.30 0.15
C ARG A 186 1.35 -1.96 -0.99
N PHE A 187 2.64 -1.94 -0.69
CA PHE A 187 3.71 -1.85 -1.67
C PHE A 187 4.49 -3.16 -1.65
N LEU A 188 4.48 -3.88 -2.75
CA LEU A 188 5.16 -5.16 -2.90
C LEU A 188 6.18 -5.07 -4.02
N VAL A 189 7.40 -5.56 -3.79
CA VAL A 189 8.40 -5.72 -4.84
C VAL A 189 8.84 -7.19 -4.86
N THR A 190 8.63 -7.82 -6.01
CA THR A 190 9.11 -9.17 -6.34
C THR A 190 10.22 -9.05 -7.38
N ASN A 191 10.83 -10.18 -7.76
CA ASN A 191 11.94 -10.17 -8.72
C ASN A 191 11.61 -9.46 -10.03
N SER A 192 10.39 -9.64 -10.57
CA SER A 192 10.00 -9.03 -11.85
C SER A 192 8.98 -7.91 -11.72
N TRP A 193 8.28 -7.79 -10.59
CA TRP A 193 7.15 -6.86 -10.45
C TRP A 193 7.28 -5.92 -9.28
N ILE A 194 6.84 -4.70 -9.50
CA ILE A 194 6.49 -3.76 -8.44
C ILE A 194 4.96 -3.63 -8.46
N LEU A 195 4.32 -3.99 -7.35
CA LEU A 195 2.86 -3.97 -7.21
C LEU A 195 2.51 -2.95 -6.13
N PHE A 196 1.72 -1.95 -6.52
CA PHE A 196 1.23 -0.95 -5.59
C PHE A 196 -0.29 -1.00 -5.49
N SER A 197 -0.79 -1.43 -4.33
CA SER A 197 -2.21 -1.46 -4.02
C SER A 197 -2.66 -0.11 -3.46
N HIS A 198 -3.68 0.48 -4.08
CA HIS A 198 -4.27 1.73 -3.64
C HIS A 198 -5.80 1.69 -3.69
N ALA A 199 -6.41 1.96 -2.54
CA ALA A 199 -7.85 1.95 -2.34
C ALA A 199 -8.44 0.59 -2.68
N SER A 200 -9.02 0.39 -3.87
CA SER A 200 -9.59 -0.88 -4.30
C SER A 200 -8.77 -1.61 -5.37
N THR A 201 -7.89 -0.92 -6.08
CA THR A 201 -7.16 -1.45 -7.24
C THR A 201 -5.67 -1.56 -6.95
N PHE A 202 -4.93 -2.34 -7.73
CA PHE A 202 -3.47 -2.27 -7.74
C PHE A 202 -2.92 -1.85 -9.09
N LYS A 203 -1.75 -1.23 -9.06
CA LYS A 203 -0.94 -0.84 -10.20
C LYS A 203 0.27 -1.78 -10.31
N PRO A 204 0.33 -2.62 -11.34
CA PRO A 204 1.52 -3.40 -11.66
C PRO A 204 2.51 -2.56 -12.47
N ILE A 205 3.79 -2.69 -12.17
CA ILE A 205 4.92 -2.17 -12.94
C ILE A 205 5.89 -3.32 -13.15
N PHE A 206 6.26 -3.60 -14.40
CA PHE A 206 7.24 -4.62 -14.74
C PHE A 206 8.65 -4.02 -14.66
N GLN A 207 9.52 -4.60 -13.83
CA GLN A 207 10.83 -4.01 -13.52
C GLN A 207 11.78 -3.93 -14.73
N PHE A 208 11.61 -4.82 -15.70
CA PHE A 208 12.43 -4.89 -16.91
C PHE A 208 11.82 -4.12 -18.10
N MET A 209 10.73 -3.36 -17.89
CA MET A 209 10.10 -2.56 -18.94
C MET A 209 10.66 -1.15 -18.98
N GLY A 210 11.41 -0.82 -20.04
CA GLY A 210 12.00 0.51 -20.24
C GLY A 210 13.17 0.80 -19.30
N ARG A 211 13.63 2.06 -19.25
CA ARG A 211 14.74 2.49 -18.38
C ARG A 211 14.22 3.06 -17.05
N LEU A 212 13.72 2.18 -16.19
CA LEU A 212 13.23 2.59 -14.87
C LEU A 212 14.38 3.01 -13.95
N CYS A 213 14.11 3.98 -13.08
CA CYS A 213 14.98 4.38 -11.99
C CYS A 213 14.13 4.68 -10.74
N ALA A 214 14.61 4.29 -9.56
CA ALA A 214 14.01 4.70 -8.30
C ALA A 214 14.80 5.90 -7.75
N MET A 215 14.09 6.93 -7.32
CA MET A 215 14.68 8.16 -6.82
C MET A 215 14.11 8.51 -5.45
N VAL A 216 14.96 8.68 -4.45
CA VAL A 216 14.57 9.23 -3.14
C VAL A 216 14.51 10.74 -3.28
N VAL A 217 13.33 11.34 -3.16
CA VAL A 217 13.08 12.76 -3.48
C VAL A 217 12.93 13.64 -2.24
N ASP A 218 12.48 13.06 -1.12
CA ASP A 218 12.23 13.80 0.11
C ASP A 218 12.38 12.85 1.30
N SER A 219 12.76 13.39 2.46
CA SER A 219 12.83 12.67 3.73
C SER A 219 12.21 13.50 4.85
N GLN A 220 11.25 12.93 5.56
CA GLN A 220 10.52 13.59 6.64
C GLN A 220 10.64 12.75 7.91
N THR A 221 11.13 13.36 8.99
CA THR A 221 11.15 12.72 10.32
C THR A 221 9.78 12.90 10.97
N LEU A 222 9.09 11.79 11.19
CA LEU A 222 7.78 11.76 11.84
C LEU A 222 7.91 11.21 13.26
N LEU A 223 7.06 11.72 14.14
CA LEU A 223 6.94 11.22 15.51
C LEU A 223 6.19 9.87 15.45
N ASP A 224 6.85 8.78 15.79
CA ASP A 224 6.23 7.46 15.87
C ASP A 224 5.29 7.45 17.08
N THR A 225 3.99 7.47 16.79
CA THR A 225 2.95 7.44 17.83
C THR A 225 2.53 5.99 18.13
N GLN A 226 3.13 4.98 17.48
CA GLN A 226 2.65 3.60 17.48
C GLN A 226 3.71 2.54 17.82
N THR A 227 4.79 2.87 18.53
CA THR A 227 5.55 1.83 19.24
C THR A 227 4.72 1.29 20.43
N THR A 228 3.74 0.43 20.15
CA THR A 228 3.28 -0.54 21.13
C THR A 228 4.39 -1.55 21.32
N THR A 229 4.94 -1.60 22.53
CA THR A 229 5.82 -2.70 22.95
C THR A 229 5.12 -4.04 22.73
N MET A 230 5.89 -5.13 22.60
CA MET A 230 5.39 -6.53 22.50
C MET A 230 4.40 -6.94 23.62
N SER A 231 4.20 -6.10 24.64
CA SER A 231 3.27 -6.28 25.75
C SER A 231 2.01 -5.38 25.72
N GLY A 232 1.79 -4.60 24.66
CA GLY A 232 0.56 -3.81 24.49
C GLY A 232 0.45 -2.55 25.36
N HIS A 233 1.53 -2.12 26.00
CA HIS A 233 1.58 -0.81 26.68
C HIS A 233 2.06 0.29 25.72
N PRO A 234 1.45 1.50 25.77
CA PRO A 234 2.00 2.66 25.09
C PRO A 234 3.40 2.90 25.65
N ALA A 235 4.40 2.99 24.78
CA ALA A 235 5.76 3.32 25.19
C ALA A 235 5.73 4.69 25.89
N GLY A 236 5.83 4.68 27.21
CA GLY A 236 6.13 5.86 28.00
C GLY A 236 7.50 6.41 27.59
N GLU A 237 7.57 7.73 27.50
CA GLU A 237 8.75 8.61 27.47
C GLU A 237 9.75 8.52 26.31
N ASN A 238 9.73 7.47 25.49
CA ASN A 238 10.52 7.41 24.25
C ASN A 238 9.60 7.38 23.02
N LEU A 239 9.07 8.54 22.64
CA LEU A 239 8.50 8.74 21.31
C LEU A 239 9.63 8.54 20.30
N GLY A 240 9.72 7.35 19.71
CA GLY A 240 10.68 7.07 18.65
C GLY A 240 10.40 8.03 17.47
N THR A 241 11.41 8.71 16.97
CA THR A 241 11.28 9.42 15.69
C THR A 241 11.59 8.44 14.57
N GLN A 242 10.67 8.26 13.62
CA GLN A 242 10.91 7.45 12.42
C GLN A 242 11.05 8.36 11.20
N THR A 243 12.20 8.30 10.53
CA THR A 243 12.42 9.01 9.27
C THR A 243 11.82 8.24 8.11
N MET A 244 10.91 8.89 7.38
CA MET A 244 10.24 8.37 6.20
C MET A 244 10.85 9.00 4.94
N ALA A 245 11.12 8.18 3.93
CA ALA A 245 11.61 8.59 2.63
C ALA A 245 10.51 8.48 1.57
N THR A 246 10.38 9.51 0.74
CA THR A 246 9.54 9.47 -0.46
C THR A 246 10.34 8.95 -1.63
N VAL A 247 10.03 7.73 -2.08
CA VAL A 247 10.65 7.09 -3.24
C VAL A 247 9.73 7.23 -4.44
N ARG A 248 10.27 7.76 -5.55
CA ARG A 248 9.59 7.86 -6.83
C ARG A 248 10.19 6.90 -7.84
N ILE A 249 9.35 6.15 -8.53
CA ILE A 249 9.75 5.29 -9.64
C ILE A 249 9.46 6.08 -10.91
N VAL A 250 10.52 6.40 -11.65
CA VAL A 250 10.47 7.23 -12.84
C VAL A 250 10.94 6.44 -14.05
N ASP A 251 10.29 6.67 -15.19
CA ASP A 251 10.79 6.25 -16.48
C ASP A 251 11.81 7.29 -16.96
N SER A 252 13.07 6.87 -17.09
CA SER A 252 14.18 7.77 -17.44
C SER A 252 14.11 8.28 -18.87
N GLU A 253 13.40 7.60 -19.79
CA GLU A 253 13.28 8.01 -21.18
C GLU A 253 12.28 9.17 -21.34
N ASN A 254 11.16 9.07 -20.64
CA ASN A 254 10.04 10.02 -20.76
C ASN A 254 9.97 11.02 -19.61
N GLY A 255 10.76 10.83 -18.54
CA GLY A 255 10.68 11.60 -17.30
C GLY A 255 9.37 11.40 -16.51
N LEU A 256 8.55 10.43 -16.90
CA LEU A 256 7.24 10.20 -16.31
C LEU A 256 7.37 9.47 -14.97
N CYS A 257 6.82 10.07 -13.91
CA CYS A 257 6.70 9.44 -12.61
C CYS A 257 5.62 8.34 -12.66
N GLN A 258 6.03 7.09 -12.61
CA GLN A 258 5.11 5.95 -12.62
C GLN A 258 4.50 5.72 -11.24
N LEU A 259 5.26 5.89 -10.17
CA LEU A 259 4.79 5.65 -8.80
C LEU A 259 5.52 6.56 -7.80
N SER A 260 4.82 7.00 -6.75
CA SER A 260 5.42 7.68 -5.61
C SER A 260 4.94 6.99 -4.34
N VAL A 261 5.86 6.48 -3.53
CA VAL A 261 5.60 5.73 -2.31
C VAL A 261 6.39 6.35 -1.16
N VAL A 262 5.83 6.32 0.04
CA VAL A 262 6.53 6.75 1.26
C VAL A 262 6.84 5.50 2.06
N ILE A 263 8.12 5.29 2.38
CA ILE A 263 8.61 4.11 3.11
C ILE A 263 9.61 4.52 4.20
N PRO A 264 9.77 3.75 5.27
CA PRO A 264 10.81 3.99 6.26
C PRO A 264 12.21 3.99 5.65
N VAL A 265 13.08 4.89 6.11
CA VAL A 265 14.49 4.94 5.67
C VAL A 265 15.22 3.63 5.98
N GLY A 266 14.87 2.95 7.08
CA GLY A 266 15.44 1.64 7.43
C GLY A 266 15.20 0.54 6.39
N ASP A 267 14.14 0.66 5.61
CA ASP A 267 13.74 -0.36 4.63
C ASP A 267 14.32 -0.06 3.23
N LEU A 268 15.04 1.06 3.05
CA LEU A 268 15.57 1.47 1.75
C LEU A 268 16.63 0.51 1.21
N GLU A 269 17.52 0.02 2.08
CA GLU A 269 18.56 -0.93 1.66
C GLU A 269 17.96 -2.29 1.34
N GLU A 270 16.92 -2.72 2.04
CA GLU A 270 16.18 -3.92 1.69
C GLU A 270 15.44 -3.73 0.36
N LEU A 271 14.71 -2.61 0.16
CA LEU A 271 14.10 -2.31 -1.12
C LEU A 271 15.13 -2.35 -2.26
N ARG A 272 16.33 -1.80 -2.03
CA ARG A 272 17.41 -1.77 -3.02
C ARG A 272 17.85 -3.17 -3.47
N THR A 273 17.80 -4.19 -2.61
CA THR A 273 18.19 -5.56 -3.01
C THR A 273 17.15 -6.23 -3.92
N TYR A 274 15.88 -5.82 -3.85
CA TYR A 274 14.81 -6.36 -4.70
C TYR A 274 14.58 -5.60 -6.01
N LEU A 275 15.07 -4.36 -6.11
CA LEU A 275 15.00 -3.57 -7.33
C LEU A 275 16.00 -4.06 -8.38
N GLN A 276 15.54 -4.26 -9.61
CA GLN A 276 16.37 -4.66 -10.75
C GLN A 276 17.06 -3.47 -11.45
N PHE A 277 16.89 -2.27 -10.91
CA PHE A 277 17.40 -1.01 -11.45
C PHE A 277 17.88 -0.09 -10.31
N PRO A 278 18.72 0.92 -10.58
CA PRO A 278 19.36 1.69 -9.51
C PRO A 278 18.36 2.52 -8.70
N LEU A 279 18.56 2.51 -7.38
CA LEU A 279 17.98 3.44 -6.42
C LEU A 279 18.97 4.60 -6.19
N ILE A 280 18.57 5.81 -6.59
CA ILE A 280 19.39 7.03 -6.54
C ILE A 280 18.79 7.98 -5.50
N VAL A 281 19.63 8.69 -4.75
CA VAL A 281 19.18 9.76 -3.86
C VAL A 281 19.25 11.10 -4.59
N ALA A 282 18.16 11.86 -4.58
CA ALA A 282 18.10 13.17 -5.23
C ALA A 282 19.05 14.17 -4.57
N GLN A 283 19.57 15.11 -5.38
CA GLN A 283 20.43 16.18 -4.87
C GLN A 283 19.65 17.03 -3.85
N GLY A 284 20.21 17.19 -2.65
CA GLY A 284 19.61 17.95 -1.55
C GLY A 284 18.79 17.13 -0.54
N VAL A 285 18.59 15.83 -0.77
CA VAL A 285 17.98 14.94 0.23
C VAL A 285 19.05 14.47 1.19
N VAL A 286 18.98 14.92 2.45
CA VAL A 286 19.84 14.45 3.53
C VAL A 286 19.11 13.37 4.29
N LEU A 287 19.48 12.12 4.04
CA LEU A 287 19.04 11.00 4.88
C LEU A 287 19.76 11.12 6.22
N GLU A 288 19.04 11.46 7.28
CA GLU A 288 19.62 11.46 8.63
C GLU A 288 20.14 10.05 8.94
N PRO A 289 21.39 9.91 9.43
CA PRO A 289 21.95 8.61 9.76
C PRO A 289 21.11 7.95 10.86
N THR A 290 20.91 6.63 10.75
CA THR A 290 20.17 5.85 11.77
C THR A 290 20.80 6.00 13.16
N ILE A 291 20.04 5.78 14.23
CA ILE A 291 20.55 5.87 15.62
C ILE A 291 21.79 4.98 15.80
N VAL A 292 21.81 3.80 15.19
CA VAL A 292 22.97 2.90 15.22
C VAL A 292 24.19 3.55 14.56
N GLN A 293 24.00 4.22 13.42
CA GLN A 293 25.08 4.88 12.70
C GLN A 293 25.56 6.15 13.40
N GLN A 294 24.65 6.89 14.03
CA GLN A 294 24.99 8.02 14.92
C GLN A 294 25.76 7.53 16.16
N PHE A 295 25.29 6.43 16.79
CA PHE A 295 25.99 5.80 17.90
C PHE A 295 27.37 5.32 17.48
N LEU A 296 27.51 4.64 16.33
CA LEU A 296 28.79 4.19 15.83
C LEU A 296 29.74 5.38 15.62
N THR A 297 29.22 6.46 15.04
CA THR A 297 29.99 7.69 14.80
C THR A 297 30.44 8.31 16.13
N ALA A 298 29.54 8.43 17.10
CA ALA A 298 29.83 8.95 18.42
C ALA A 298 30.80 8.03 19.19
N PHE A 299 30.60 6.72 19.14
CA PHE A 299 31.42 5.71 19.78
C PHE A 299 32.83 5.68 19.19
N LEU A 300 32.96 5.66 17.86
CA LEU A 300 34.26 5.71 17.18
C LEU A 300 35.02 6.99 17.50
N ARG A 301 34.30 8.12 17.58
CA ARG A 301 34.89 9.39 18.03
C ARG A 301 35.41 9.30 19.47
N LEU A 302 34.62 8.71 20.37
CA LEU A 302 34.99 8.54 21.78
C LEU A 302 36.16 7.55 21.97
N VAL A 303 36.21 6.49 21.15
CA VAL A 303 37.33 5.54 21.10
C VAL A 303 38.59 6.21 20.56
N ALA A 304 38.48 7.07 19.54
CA ALA A 304 39.61 7.82 19.00
C ALA A 304 40.17 8.86 19.99
N GLU A 305 39.30 9.43 20.84
CA GLU A 305 39.69 10.36 21.91
C GLU A 305 40.23 9.65 23.16
N ASN A 306 40.02 8.34 23.31
CA ASN A 306 40.53 7.57 24.44
C ASN A 306 42.05 7.31 24.33
N PRO A 307 42.81 7.49 25.42
CA PRO A 307 44.23 7.17 25.44
C PRO A 307 44.44 5.67 25.26
N THR A 308 45.47 5.29 24.50
CA THR A 308 45.82 3.89 24.27
C THR A 308 46.25 3.22 25.58
N VAL A 309 45.40 2.33 26.09
CA VAL A 309 45.72 1.52 27.27
C VAL A 309 46.74 0.47 26.86
N ARG A 310 47.96 0.58 27.41
CA ARG A 310 48.95 -0.50 27.28
C ARG A 310 48.51 -1.64 28.21
N PRO A 311 48.43 -2.89 27.73
CA PRO A 311 48.14 -4.02 28.62
C PRO A 311 49.21 -4.09 29.71
N PRO A 312 48.84 -4.47 30.95
CA PRO A 312 49.81 -4.71 32.01
C PRO A 312 50.85 -5.73 31.55
N ALA A 313 52.12 -5.50 31.87
CA ALA A 313 53.25 -6.32 31.40
C ALA A 313 53.12 -7.82 31.75
N ASP A 314 52.29 -8.17 32.73
CA ASP A 314 52.05 -9.55 33.16
C ASP A 314 51.09 -10.34 32.25
N MET A 315 50.35 -9.67 31.35
CA MET A 315 49.40 -10.33 30.45
C MET A 315 50.02 -10.77 29.11
N VAL A 316 51.23 -10.30 28.78
CA VAL A 316 51.94 -10.67 27.54
C VAL A 316 52.51 -12.10 27.61
N ARG A 317 52.59 -12.70 28.80
CA ARG A 317 53.10 -14.07 28.98
C ARG A 317 52.08 -15.20 28.74
N ILE A 318 50.81 -14.89 28.49
CA ILE A 318 49.74 -15.90 28.34
C ILE A 318 49.29 -16.06 26.87
N LEU A 319 49.75 -15.21 25.96
CA LEU A 319 49.34 -15.21 24.53
C LEU A 319 50.49 -15.49 23.55
N CYS A 320 51.60 -16.06 24.02
CA CYS A 320 52.61 -16.74 23.21
C CYS A 320 52.71 -18.18 23.68
#